data_AF-A0A151TH60-F1
#
_entry.id   AF-A0A151TH60-F1
#
_cell.length_a   1.000
_cell.length_b   1.000
_cell.length_c   1.000
_cell.angle_alpha   90.00
_cell.angle_beta   90.00
_cell.angle_gamma   90.00
#
_symmetry.space_group_name_H-M   'P 1'
#
loop_
_entity.id
_entity.type
_entity.pdbx_description
1 polymer ?
#
loop_
_entity_poly.entity_id
_entity_poly.type
_entity_poly.pdbx_seq_one_letter_code
_entity_poly.pdbx_strand_id
1 'polypeptide(L)'
;MSKDMLTRVIGCKSSFQIWDKIHAYFHSHTNAKARQLRSDLRNTTLDNCTIFDYLLRIQYLVDSLTAIGDSVSSKEHLDIVLEGLPEEYESTVSLISSRFDVLSIKEVETLLLAHESRLGNSRKRTSSPSIFLNPPRALTPLPCNPKYHTLQLYPNIPPCGLVVH
;
A
#
# COMPACT_ATOMS: atom_id res chain seq x y z
N MET A 1 -22.75 -6.78 -38.83
CA MET A 1 -23.49 -7.88 -38.17
C MET A 1 -22.64 -9.14 -38.25
N SER A 2 -22.31 -9.78 -37.12
CA SER A 2 -21.56 -11.05 -37.12
C SER A 2 -22.43 -12.22 -37.65
N LYS A 3 -21.79 -13.29 -38.11
CA LYS A 3 -22.46 -14.52 -38.57
C LYS A 3 -23.40 -15.10 -37.50
N ASP A 4 -23.01 -15.05 -36.23
CA ASP A 4 -23.83 -15.51 -35.10
C ASP A 4 -25.08 -14.66 -34.86
N MET A 5 -25.05 -13.38 -35.25
CA MET A 5 -26.22 -12.51 -35.16
C MET A 5 -27.21 -12.78 -36.28
N LEU A 6 -26.70 -13.13 -37.48
CA LEU A 6 -27.54 -13.51 -38.61
C LEU A 6 -28.33 -14.79 -38.32
N THR A 7 -27.70 -15.80 -37.71
CA THR A 7 -28.39 -17.05 -37.34
C THR A 7 -29.51 -16.84 -36.32
N ARG A 8 -29.36 -15.88 -35.40
CA ARG A 8 -30.35 -15.55 -34.36
C ARG A 8 -31.64 -14.90 -34.91
N VAL A 9 -31.54 -14.18 -36.03
CA VAL A 9 -32.65 -13.44 -36.64
C VAL A 9 -33.32 -14.18 -37.79
N ILE A 10 -32.87 -15.40 -38.11
CA ILE A 10 -33.54 -16.27 -39.08
C ILE A 10 -35.00 -16.48 -38.65
N GLY A 11 -35.92 -16.35 -39.61
CA GLY A 11 -37.36 -16.53 -39.39
C GLY A 11 -38.10 -15.29 -38.87
N CYS A 12 -37.42 -14.17 -38.60
CA CYS A 12 -38.09 -12.92 -38.29
C CYS A 12 -38.87 -12.40 -39.52
N LYS A 13 -40.13 -12.02 -39.30
CA LYS A 13 -41.04 -11.57 -40.39
C LYS A 13 -41.16 -10.06 -40.52
N SER A 14 -40.56 -9.31 -39.59
CA SER A 14 -40.58 -7.85 -39.59
C SER A 14 -39.27 -7.28 -39.04
N SER A 15 -38.94 -6.06 -39.44
CA SER A 15 -37.81 -5.30 -38.90
C SER A 15 -37.88 -5.15 -37.38
N PHE A 16 -39.09 -4.98 -36.83
CA PHE A 16 -39.33 -4.94 -35.40
C PHE A 16 -38.84 -6.21 -34.68
N GLN A 17 -39.17 -7.41 -35.19
CA GLN A 17 -38.71 -8.68 -34.60
C GLN A 17 -37.19 -8.85 -34.68
N ILE A 18 -36.57 -8.37 -35.75
CA ILE A 18 -35.11 -8.37 -35.89
C ILE A 18 -34.49 -7.46 -34.83
N TRP A 19 -34.99 -6.23 -34.72
CA TRP A 19 -34.51 -5.25 -33.74
C TRP A 19 -34.67 -5.76 -32.32
N ASP A 20 -35.86 -6.26 -31.96
CA ASP A 20 -36.15 -6.78 -30.62
C ASP A 20 -35.21 -7.93 -30.22
N LYS A 21 -35.02 -8.91 -31.10
CA LYS A 21 -34.08 -10.02 -30.84
C LYS A 21 -32.64 -9.56 -30.65
N ILE A 22 -32.17 -8.63 -31.48
CA ILE A 22 -30.81 -8.08 -31.39
C ILE A 22 -30.67 -7.29 -30.10
N HIS A 23 -31.63 -6.41 -29.82
CA HIS A 23 -31.66 -5.58 -28.63
C HIS A 23 -31.67 -6.44 -27.36
N ALA A 24 -32.54 -7.44 -27.27
CA ALA A 24 -32.61 -8.37 -26.14
C ALA A 24 -31.29 -9.14 -25.95
N TYR A 25 -30.66 -9.57 -27.04
CA TYR A 25 -29.36 -10.25 -26.98
C TYR A 25 -28.27 -9.36 -26.40
N PHE A 26 -28.09 -8.15 -26.96
CA PHE A 26 -27.06 -7.23 -26.47
C PHE A 26 -27.36 -6.74 -25.06
N HIS A 27 -28.63 -6.49 -24.73
CA HIS A 27 -29.03 -6.15 -23.37
C HIS A 27 -28.65 -7.26 -22.37
N SER A 28 -28.97 -8.51 -22.68
CA SER A 28 -28.58 -9.65 -21.83
C SER A 28 -27.06 -9.80 -21.73
N HIS A 29 -26.35 -9.64 -22.83
CA HIS A 29 -24.90 -9.79 -22.88
C HIS A 29 -24.18 -8.69 -22.09
N THR A 30 -24.58 -7.43 -22.28
CA THR A 30 -24.05 -6.28 -21.54
C THR A 30 -24.32 -6.42 -20.05
N ASN A 31 -25.52 -6.84 -19.64
CA ASN A 31 -25.84 -7.06 -18.23
C ASN A 31 -25.02 -8.19 -17.61
N ALA A 32 -24.79 -9.29 -18.34
CA ALA A 32 -23.91 -10.36 -17.88
C ALA A 32 -22.46 -9.87 -17.70
N LYS A 33 -21.96 -9.08 -18.66
CA LYS A 33 -20.63 -8.48 -18.60
C LYS A 33 -20.49 -7.50 -17.44
N ALA A 34 -21.49 -6.65 -17.19
CA ALA A 34 -21.51 -5.75 -16.04
C ALA A 34 -21.42 -6.50 -14.71
N ARG A 35 -22.20 -7.58 -14.56
CA ARG A 35 -22.12 -8.45 -13.37
C ARG A 35 -20.76 -9.09 -13.20
N GLN A 36 -20.15 -9.58 -14.28
CA GLN A 36 -18.80 -10.13 -14.24
C GLN A 36 -17.79 -9.07 -13.79
N LEU A 37 -17.78 -7.90 -14.43
CA LEU A 37 -16.84 -6.83 -14.10
C LEU A 37 -17.00 -6.35 -12.65
N ARG A 38 -18.24 -6.23 -12.14
CA ARG A 38 -18.50 -5.92 -10.73
C ARG A 38 -17.95 -7.00 -9.79
N SER A 39 -18.07 -8.28 -10.17
CA SER A 39 -17.47 -9.38 -9.40
C SER A 39 -15.95 -9.30 -9.42
N ASP A 40 -15.35 -9.08 -10.57
CA ASP A 40 -13.90 -8.97 -10.73
C ASP A 40 -13.35 -7.78 -9.93
N LEU A 41 -14.07 -6.66 -9.94
CA LEU A 41 -13.73 -5.46 -9.19
C LEU A 41 -13.73 -5.69 -7.68
N ARG A 42 -14.78 -6.30 -7.13
CA ARG A 42 -14.88 -6.61 -5.69
C ARG A 42 -13.88 -7.66 -5.22
N ASN A 43 -13.47 -8.55 -6.12
CA ASN A 43 -12.50 -9.61 -5.80
C ASN A 43 -11.05 -9.18 -6.09
N THR A 44 -10.80 -7.91 -6.42
CA THR A 44 -9.44 -7.42 -6.70
C THR A 44 -8.72 -7.10 -5.40
N THR A 45 -7.65 -7.85 -5.14
CA THR A 45 -6.76 -7.74 -3.97
C THR A 45 -5.35 -7.35 -4.41
N LEU A 46 -4.57 -6.72 -3.52
CA LEU A 46 -3.18 -6.33 -3.80
C LEU A 46 -2.27 -7.56 -4.04
N ASP A 47 -2.48 -8.62 -3.27
CA ASP A 47 -1.73 -9.88 -3.31
C ASP A 47 -0.20 -9.67 -3.46
N ASN A 48 0.44 -10.34 -4.43
CA ASN A 48 1.87 -10.27 -4.70
C ASN A 48 2.23 -9.22 -5.77
N CYS A 49 1.35 -8.25 -6.01
CA CYS A 49 1.55 -7.16 -6.97
C CYS A 49 1.96 -5.86 -6.27
N THR A 50 2.44 -4.89 -7.04
CA THR A 50 2.72 -3.54 -6.51
C THR A 50 1.42 -2.75 -6.35
N ILE A 51 1.43 -1.72 -5.49
CA ILE A 51 0.31 -0.78 -5.34
C ILE A 51 -0.03 -0.13 -6.68
N PHE A 52 0.98 0.19 -7.50
CA PHE A 52 0.76 0.75 -8.83
C PHE A 52 -0.03 -0.21 -9.74
N ASP A 53 0.39 -1.48 -9.82
CA ASP A 53 -0.29 -2.49 -10.66
C ASP A 53 -1.73 -2.74 -10.18
N TYR A 54 -1.92 -2.78 -8.86
CA TYR A 54 -3.22 -2.94 -8.22
C TYR A 54 -4.19 -1.80 -8.56
N LEU A 55 -3.76 -0.55 -8.37
CA LEU A 55 -4.56 0.63 -8.70
C LEU A 55 -4.89 0.69 -10.20
N LEU A 56 -3.92 0.35 -11.07
CA LEU A 56 -4.13 0.31 -12.51
C LEU A 56 -5.18 -0.74 -12.89
N ARG A 57 -5.18 -1.91 -12.24
CA ARG A 57 -6.18 -2.96 -12.46
C ARG A 57 -7.58 -2.51 -12.05
N ILE A 58 -7.71 -1.86 -10.90
CA ILE A 58 -8.99 -1.30 -10.44
C ILE A 58 -9.49 -0.24 -11.41
N GLN A 59 -8.62 0.69 -11.83
CA GLN A 59 -8.98 1.72 -12.79
C GLN A 59 -9.48 1.11 -14.11
N TYR A 60 -8.79 0.08 -14.63
CA TYR A 60 -9.21 -0.62 -15.84
C TYR A 60 -10.62 -1.23 -15.72
N LEU A 61 -10.95 -1.83 -14.57
CA LEU A 61 -12.27 -2.41 -14.31
C LEU A 61 -13.35 -1.33 -14.20
N VAL A 62 -13.06 -0.23 -13.51
CA VAL A 62 -13.94 0.95 -13.40
C VAL A 62 -14.21 1.60 -14.76
N ASP A 63 -13.17 1.76 -15.59
CA ASP A 63 -13.29 2.29 -16.94
C ASP A 63 -14.11 1.35 -17.84
N SER A 64 -13.91 0.03 -17.70
CA SER A 64 -14.67 -1.00 -18.43
C SER A 64 -16.16 -1.00 -18.08
N LEU A 65 -16.47 -0.80 -16.80
CA LEU A 65 -17.83 -0.66 -16.26
C LEU A 65 -18.49 0.64 -16.77
N THR A 66 -17.76 1.75 -16.73
CA THR A 66 -18.20 3.04 -17.26
C THR A 66 -18.48 2.96 -18.76
N ALA A 67 -17.63 2.27 -19.53
CA ALA A 67 -17.79 2.11 -20.98
C ALA A 67 -19.08 1.36 -21.39
N ILE A 68 -19.65 0.54 -20.50
CA ILE A 68 -20.91 -0.18 -20.73
C ILE A 68 -22.12 0.46 -20.03
N GLY A 69 -21.93 1.65 -19.43
CA GLY A 69 -22.99 2.42 -18.79
C GLY A 69 -23.28 2.06 -17.34
N ASP A 70 -22.40 1.30 -16.67
CA ASP A 70 -22.53 0.92 -15.26
C ASP A 70 -21.45 1.64 -14.44
N SER A 71 -21.61 2.94 -14.18
CA SER A 71 -20.58 3.74 -13.52
C SER A 71 -20.36 3.38 -12.04
N VAL A 72 -19.12 3.56 -11.58
CA VAL A 72 -18.72 3.39 -10.18
C VAL A 72 -18.57 4.76 -9.54
N SER A 73 -19.17 4.96 -8.37
CA SER A 73 -19.04 6.25 -7.65
C SER A 73 -17.63 6.42 -7.06
N SER A 74 -17.17 7.67 -6.86
CA SER A 74 -15.86 7.91 -6.24
C SER A 74 -15.74 7.28 -4.85
N LYS A 75 -16.83 7.27 -4.08
CA LYS A 75 -16.90 6.60 -2.78
C LYS A 75 -16.73 5.09 -2.91
N GLU A 76 -17.51 4.47 -3.78
CA GLU A 76 -17.41 3.02 -4.05
C GLU A 76 -16.01 2.65 -4.54
N HIS A 77 -15.41 3.46 -5.42
CA HIS A 77 -14.03 3.26 -5.88
C HIS A 77 -13.05 3.24 -4.70
N LEU A 78 -13.12 4.24 -3.81
CA LEU A 78 -12.25 4.30 -2.64
C LEU A 78 -12.49 3.12 -1.69
N ASP A 79 -13.75 2.73 -1.46
CA ASP A 79 -14.08 1.58 -0.62
C ASP A 79 -13.45 0.30 -1.17
N ILE A 80 -13.54 0.07 -2.48
CA ILE A 80 -12.93 -1.11 -3.15
C ILE A 80 -11.40 -1.10 -3.01
N VAL A 81 -10.77 0.06 -3.20
CA VAL A 81 -9.31 0.21 -3.06
C VAL A 81 -8.87 -0.13 -1.65
N LEU A 82 -9.62 0.28 -0.62
CA LEU A 82 -9.25 0.04 0.77
C LEU A 82 -9.53 -1.41 1.21
N GLU A 83 -10.62 -2.02 0.74
CA GLU A 83 -11.01 -3.39 1.08
C GLU A 83 -10.03 -4.44 0.52
N GLY A 84 -9.37 -4.15 -0.60
CA GLY A 84 -8.41 -5.08 -1.22
C GLY A 84 -6.98 -5.01 -0.68
N LEU A 85 -6.70 -4.20 0.34
CA LEU A 85 -5.36 -4.05 0.92
C LEU A 85 -5.10 -5.07 2.04
N PRO A 86 -3.85 -5.57 2.18
CA PRO A 86 -3.48 -6.50 3.25
C PRO A 86 -3.23 -5.77 4.58
N GLU A 87 -3.12 -6.56 5.66
CA GLU A 87 -3.01 -6.06 7.05
C GLU A 87 -1.84 -5.05 7.26
N GLU A 88 -0.77 -5.17 6.48
CA GLU A 88 0.37 -4.24 6.51
C GLU A 88 0.02 -2.78 6.12
N TYR A 89 -1.17 -2.55 5.52
CA TYR A 89 -1.71 -1.23 5.20
C TYR A 89 -2.77 -0.73 6.19
N GLU A 90 -3.16 -1.48 7.22
CA GLU A 90 -4.26 -1.12 8.15
C GLU A 90 -4.11 0.28 8.75
N SER A 91 -2.89 0.67 9.12
CA SER A 91 -2.61 2.03 9.63
C SER A 91 -2.92 3.12 8.62
N THR A 92 -2.65 2.88 7.34
CA THR A 92 -2.94 3.78 6.23
C THR A 92 -4.43 3.77 5.89
N VAL A 93 -5.07 2.60 5.92
CA VAL A 93 -6.52 2.45 5.77
C VAL A 93 -7.25 3.28 6.83
N SER A 94 -6.90 3.12 8.10
CA SER A 94 -7.52 3.87 9.21
C SER A 94 -7.36 5.39 9.05
N LEU A 95 -6.18 5.85 8.64
CA LEU A 95 -5.92 7.26 8.35
C LEU A 95 -6.82 7.80 7.24
N ILE A 96 -6.94 7.06 6.14
CA ILE A 96 -7.78 7.44 5.00
C ILE A 96 -9.25 7.43 5.39
N SER A 97 -9.72 6.39 6.09
CA SER A 97 -11.11 6.28 6.56
C SER A 97 -11.51 7.43 7.48
N SER A 98 -10.58 7.95 8.30
CA SER A 98 -10.85 9.13 9.15
C SER A 98 -11.08 10.43 8.37
N ARG A 99 -10.63 10.50 7.11
CA ARG A 99 -10.66 11.71 6.26
C ARG A 99 -11.38 11.47 4.93
N PHE A 100 -12.17 10.41 4.85
CA PHE A 100 -12.73 9.89 3.61
C PHE A 100 -13.56 10.91 2.83
N ASP A 101 -14.31 11.78 3.51
CA ASP A 101 -15.16 12.79 2.86
C ASP A 101 -14.38 13.93 2.20
N VAL A 102 -13.08 14.06 2.49
CA VAL A 102 -12.23 15.17 2.03
C VAL A 102 -11.20 14.70 1.01
N LEU A 103 -10.85 13.41 1.01
CA LEU A 103 -9.80 12.87 0.18
C LEU A 103 -10.29 12.54 -1.24
N SER A 104 -9.51 12.99 -2.21
CA SER A 104 -9.65 12.57 -3.60
C SER A 104 -8.97 11.22 -3.85
N ILE A 105 -9.38 10.53 -4.92
CA ILE A 105 -8.76 9.26 -5.36
C ILE A 105 -7.25 9.45 -5.56
N LYS A 106 -6.82 10.58 -6.13
CA LYS A 106 -5.40 10.86 -6.40
C LYS A 106 -4.56 11.04 -5.14
N GLU A 107 -5.14 11.62 -4.09
CA GLU A 107 -4.47 11.73 -2.79
C GLU A 107 -4.33 10.36 -2.14
N VAL A 108 -5.36 9.51 -2.22
CA VAL A 108 -5.32 8.13 -1.73
C VAL A 108 -4.24 7.33 -2.46
N GLU A 109 -4.19 7.38 -3.79
CA GLU A 109 -3.13 6.74 -4.59
C GLU A 109 -1.73 7.17 -4.12
N THR A 110 -1.54 8.47 -3.88
CA THR A 110 -0.26 9.03 -3.41
C THR A 110 0.13 8.51 -2.02
N LEU A 111 -0.83 8.44 -1.09
CA LEU A 111 -0.61 7.92 0.25
C LEU A 111 -0.22 6.44 0.23
N LEU A 112 -0.90 5.63 -0.59
CA LEU A 112 -0.62 4.20 -0.72
C LEU A 112 0.78 3.94 -1.31
N LEU A 113 1.15 4.65 -2.38
CA LEU A 113 2.49 4.55 -2.99
C LEU A 113 3.59 5.00 -2.02
N ALA A 114 3.36 6.05 -1.24
CA ALA A 114 4.30 6.51 -0.23
C ALA A 114 4.50 5.46 0.88
N HIS A 115 3.43 4.76 1.28
CA HIS A 115 3.50 3.68 2.27
C HIS A 115 4.28 2.47 1.74
N GLU A 116 4.00 2.03 0.51
CA GLU A 116 4.72 0.93 -0.15
C GLU A 116 6.24 1.17 -0.18
N SER A 117 6.66 2.39 -0.55
CA SER A 117 8.08 2.79 -0.54
C SER A 117 8.73 2.65 0.86
N ARG A 118 8.00 2.99 1.93
CA ARG A 118 8.47 2.85 3.32
C ARG A 118 8.56 1.38 3.75
N LEU A 119 7.62 0.54 3.33
CA LEU A 119 7.65 -0.91 3.58
C LEU A 119 8.84 -1.56 2.88
N GLY A 120 9.05 -1.25 1.59
CA GLY A 120 10.19 -1.76 0.82
C GLY A 120 11.55 -1.39 1.43
N ASN A 121 11.68 -0.19 2.00
CA ASN A 121 12.90 0.24 2.69
C ASN A 121 13.09 -0.44 4.06
N SER A 122 12.02 -0.85 4.72
CA SER A 122 12.09 -1.53 6.02
C SER A 122 12.51 -3.00 5.87
N ARG A 123 12.14 -3.66 4.77
CA ARG A 123 12.58 -5.03 4.42
C ARG A 123 14.07 -5.11 4.08
N LYS A 124 14.64 -4.03 3.49
CA LYS A 124 16.09 -3.91 3.23
C LYS A 124 16.90 -3.66 4.50
N ARG A 125 16.31 -3.01 5.52
CA ARG A 125 16.97 -2.77 6.82
C ARG A 125 17.01 -3.98 7.75
N THR A 126 16.19 -5.00 7.50
CA THR A 126 16.19 -6.26 8.27
C THR A 126 17.19 -7.30 7.76
N SER A 127 17.86 -7.04 6.63
CA SER A 127 18.99 -7.83 6.13
C SER A 127 20.32 -7.09 6.35
N SER A 128 20.80 -7.03 7.60
CA SER A 128 22.18 -6.66 7.93
C SER A 128 22.56 -7.28 9.30
N PRO A 129 23.82 -7.70 9.47
CA PRO A 129 24.19 -8.84 10.32
C PRO A 129 24.02 -8.53 11.80
N SER A 130 23.73 -9.57 12.57
CA SER A 130 23.74 -9.58 14.03
C SER A 130 24.99 -8.85 14.54
N ILE A 131 24.82 -7.63 15.04
CA ILE A 131 25.83 -7.01 15.90
C ILE A 131 25.77 -7.83 17.19
N PHE A 132 26.66 -8.82 17.30
CA PHE A 132 26.94 -9.48 18.57
C PHE A 132 27.53 -8.41 19.50
N LEU A 133 26.66 -7.82 20.31
CA LEU A 133 27.06 -7.10 21.51
C LEU A 133 27.64 -8.14 22.46
N ASN A 134 28.96 -8.34 22.41
CA ASN A 134 29.65 -9.03 23.49
C ASN A 134 29.41 -8.23 24.77
N PRO A 135 28.87 -8.82 25.84
CA PRO A 135 28.70 -8.11 27.09
C PRO A 135 30.07 -7.68 27.62
N PRO A 136 30.19 -6.50 28.24
CA PRO A 136 31.43 -6.07 28.87
C PRO A 136 31.80 -7.09 29.95
N ARG A 137 32.98 -7.70 29.79
CA ARG A 137 33.57 -8.63 30.74
C ARG A 137 33.67 -7.92 32.08
N ALA A 138 32.81 -8.31 33.03
CA ALA A 138 32.87 -7.81 34.39
C ALA A 138 34.24 -8.16 34.98
N LEU A 139 35.09 -7.16 35.17
CA LEU A 139 36.30 -7.30 35.97
C LEU A 139 35.83 -7.47 37.42
N THR A 140 36.01 -8.69 37.93
CA THR A 140 35.82 -9.08 39.32
C THR A 140 36.52 -8.09 40.26
N PRO A 141 35.89 -7.68 41.38
CA PRO A 141 36.53 -6.79 42.35
C PRO A 141 37.67 -7.50 43.08
N LEU A 142 38.84 -6.86 43.13
CA LEU A 142 39.93 -7.25 44.02
C LEU A 142 39.63 -6.78 45.46
N PRO A 143 40.02 -7.56 46.49
CA PRO A 143 39.65 -7.30 47.87
C PRO A 143 40.47 -6.16 48.52
N CYS A 144 39.80 -5.47 49.45
CA CYS A 144 40.24 -4.29 50.22
C CYS A 144 41.52 -4.48 51.04
N ASN A 145 42.28 -3.39 51.25
CA ASN A 145 42.57 -2.88 52.60
C ASN A 145 43.12 -1.42 52.60
N PRO A 146 43.20 -0.71 53.75
CA PRO A 146 42.73 0.66 53.87
C PRO A 146 43.90 1.59 54.25
N LYS A 147 43.54 2.79 54.71
CA LYS A 147 44.39 3.85 55.26
C LYS A 147 44.93 4.76 54.14
N TYR A 148 44.77 6.08 54.15
CA TYR A 148 44.75 7.02 55.26
C TYR A 148 43.88 8.25 54.96
N HIS A 149 43.48 8.83 56.07
CA HIS A 149 42.76 10.07 56.31
C HIS A 149 43.50 11.29 55.72
N THR A 150 42.72 12.15 55.05
CA THR A 150 42.82 13.62 54.96
C THR A 150 44.18 14.28 55.09
N LEU A 151 44.57 15.08 54.09
CA LEU A 151 44.94 16.48 54.31
C LEU A 151 44.52 17.35 53.11
N GLN A 152 43.68 18.33 53.40
CA GLN A 152 43.54 19.55 52.61
C GLN A 152 44.82 20.39 52.72
N LEU A 153 45.12 21.14 51.66
CA LEU A 153 45.24 22.61 51.62
C LEU A 153 46.19 23.04 50.48
N TYR A 154 45.67 23.98 49.69
CA TYR A 154 46.32 24.90 48.74
C TYR A 154 47.65 25.54 49.24
N PRO A 155 48.26 26.50 48.51
CA PRO A 155 48.90 26.47 47.20
C PRO A 155 50.31 27.13 47.25
N ASN A 156 51.17 27.01 46.24
CA ASN A 156 52.07 28.09 45.77
C ASN A 156 52.98 27.56 44.64
N ILE A 157 52.85 28.10 43.43
CA ILE A 157 53.74 29.12 42.81
C ILE A 157 55.07 28.52 42.28
N PRO A 158 55.41 28.78 40.99
CA PRO A 158 56.53 28.17 40.25
C PRO A 158 57.85 28.91 40.54
N PRO A 159 59.01 28.57 39.95
CA PRO A 159 59.32 29.10 38.61
C PRO A 159 60.37 28.33 37.77
N CYS A 160 60.55 28.81 36.54
CA CYS A 160 61.80 28.86 35.76
C CYS A 160 62.40 27.61 35.08
N GLY A 161 62.69 27.79 33.78
CA GLY A 161 63.83 27.19 33.07
C GLY A 161 63.41 26.25 31.95
N LEU A 162 63.49 26.67 30.67
CA LEU A 162 64.60 26.36 29.73
C LEU A 162 64.82 24.84 29.59
N VAL A 163 64.81 24.20 28.42
CA VAL A 163 65.41 24.61 27.14
C VAL A 163 65.02 23.63 26.03
N VAL A 164 65.01 24.20 24.84
CA VAL A 164 65.01 23.64 23.48
C VAL A 164 65.64 22.24 23.29
N HIS A 165 65.01 21.43 22.43
CA HIS A 165 65.54 21.09 21.10
C HIS A 165 64.46 20.44 20.22
#